data_AF-A0A6B0XW11-F1
#
_entry.id   AF-A0A6B0XW11-F1
#
_cell.length_a   1.000
_cell.length_b   1.000
_cell.length_c   1.000
_cell.angle_alpha   90.00
_cell.angle_beta   90.00
_cell.angle_gamma   90.00
#
_symmetry.space_group_name_H-M   'P 1'
#
loop_
_entity.id
_entity.type
_entity.pdbx_description
1 polymer ?
#
loop_
_entity_poly.entity_id
_entity_poly.type
_entity_poly.pdbx_seq_one_letter_code
_entity_poly.pdbx_strand_id
1 'polypeptide(L)' 'PYWAREVFVLHDVEGYKHREIAEQLDITAGTSKSQLHRARMILRRHLER' A
#
# COMPACT_ATOMS: atom_id res chain seq x y z
N PRO A 1 8.91 -1.07 8.39
CA PRO A 1 7.99 -0.51 7.37
C PRO A 1 6.63 -1.23 7.43
N TYR A 2 5.78 -0.81 8.38
CA TYR A 2 4.61 -1.59 8.80
C TYR A 2 3.49 -1.59 7.74
N TRP A 3 3.18 -0.43 7.16
CA TRP A 3 1.99 -0.27 6.32
C TRP A 3 2.18 -0.59 4.83
N ALA A 4 3.40 -0.53 4.27
CA ALA A 4 3.60 -0.68 2.82
C ALA A 4 3.12 -2.04 2.29
N ARG A 5 3.42 -3.13 3.01
CA ARG A 5 2.98 -4.47 2.63
C ARG A 5 1.46 -4.62 2.75
N GLU A 6 0.90 -4.17 3.86
CA GLU A 6 -0.53 -4.28 4.14
C GLU A 6 -1.38 -3.47 3.17
N VAL A 7 -1.00 -2.22 2.91
CA VAL A 7 -1.63 -1.35 1.90
C VAL A 7 -1.56 -1.96 0.50
N PHE A 8 -0.44 -2.59 0.13
CA PHE A 8 -0.32 -3.27 -1.16
C PHE A 8 -1.28 -4.44 -1.29
N VAL A 9 -1.38 -5.30 -0.27
CA VAL A 9 -2.31 -6.43 -0.29
C VAL A 9 -3.74 -5.92 -0.36
N LEU A 10 -4.13 -5.03 0.53
CA LEU A 10 -5.50 -4.50 0.55
C LEU A 10 -5.88 -3.81 -0.77
N HIS A 11 -4.99 -3.05 -1.40
CA HIS A 11 -5.31 -2.32 -2.63
C HIS A 11 -5.18 -3.18 -3.90
N ASP A 12 -3.99 -3.76 -4.14
CA ASP A 12 -3.67 -4.40 -5.42
C ASP A 12 -4.08 -5.87 -5.48
N VAL A 13 -4.30 -6.54 -4.32
CA VAL A 13 -4.76 -7.94 -4.26
C VAL A 13 -6.24 -8.01 -3.93
N GLU A 14 -6.69 -7.28 -2.91
CA GLU A 14 -8.07 -7.35 -2.40
C GLU A 14 -9.00 -6.27 -3.02
N GLY A 15 -8.46 -5.27 -3.72
CA GLY A 15 -9.25 -4.26 -4.45
C GLY A 15 -9.82 -3.11 -3.62
N TYR A 16 -9.36 -2.92 -2.38
CA TYR A 16 -9.84 -1.85 -1.49
C TYR A 16 -9.39 -0.48 -1.98
N LYS A 17 -10.24 0.54 -1.83
CA LYS A 17 -9.90 1.93 -2.14
C LYS A 17 -9.08 2.54 -1.01
N HIS A 18 -8.26 3.53 -1.34
CA HIS A 18 -7.43 4.25 -0.36
C HIS A 18 -8.20 4.85 0.83
N ARG A 19 -9.48 5.20 0.66
CA ARG A 19 -10.31 5.71 1.77
C ARG A 19 -10.68 4.60 2.76
N GLU A 20 -11.06 3.43 2.26
CA GLU A 20 -11.39 2.26 3.07
C GLU A 20 -10.16 1.75 3.84
N ILE A 21 -9.01 1.71 3.17
CA ILE A 21 -7.72 1.35 3.80
C ILE A 21 -7.32 2.40 4.86
N ALA A 22 -7.56 3.68 4.59
CA ALA A 22 -7.25 4.76 5.52
C ALA A 22 -8.07 4.65 6.81
N GLU A 23 -9.36 4.36 6.70
CA GLU A 23 -10.25 4.13 7.84
C GLU A 23 -9.85 2.86 8.62
N GLN A 24 -9.54 1.77 7.92
CA GLN A 24 -9.19 0.49 8.55
C GLN A 24 -7.85 0.54 9.31
N LEU A 25 -6.86 1.26 8.80
CA LEU A 25 -5.52 1.32 9.37
C LEU A 25 -5.28 2.58 10.22
N ASP A 26 -6.32 3.41 10.43
CA ASP A 26 -6.25 4.70 11.13
C ASP A 26 -5.13 5.62 10.59
N ILE A 27 -5.11 5.79 9.26
CA ILE A 27 -4.16 6.65 8.54
C ILE A 27 -4.90 7.58 7.57
N THR A 28 -4.19 8.56 7.00
CA THR A 28 -4.78 9.36 5.92
C THR A 28 -4.77 8.60 4.60
N ALA A 29 -5.72 8.89 3.71
CA ALA A 29 -5.71 8.35 2.34
C ALA A 29 -4.45 8.76 1.56
N GLY A 30 -3.83 9.90 1.90
CA GLY A 30 -2.52 10.30 1.35
C GLY A 30 -1.40 9.37 1.80
N THR A 31 -1.41 8.95 3.06
CA THR A 31 -0.49 7.93 3.61
C THR A 31 -0.70 6.59 2.91
N SER A 32 -1.95 6.16 2.69
CA SER A 32 -2.23 4.94 1.91
C SER A 32 -1.62 5.01 0.50
N LYS A 33 -1.78 6.12 -0.23
CA LYS A 33 -1.16 6.32 -1.55
C LYS A 33 0.36 6.25 -1.53
N SER A 34 1.01 6.93 -0.58
CA SER A 34 2.48 6.95 -0.50
C SER A 34 3.05 5.60 -0.11
N GLN A 35 2.37 4.85 0.76
CA GLN A 35 2.75 3.49 1.12
C GLN A 35 2.57 2.50 -0.03
N LEU A 36 1.49 2.62 -0.81
CA LEU A 36 1.30 1.80 -2.02
C LEU A 36 2.41 2.04 -3.05
N HIS A 37 2.75 3.32 -3.31
CA HIS A 37 3.87 3.66 -4.19
C HIS A 37 5.19 3.05 -3.70
N ARG A 38 5.47 3.18 -2.39
CA ARG A 38 6.66 2.58 -1.77
C ARG A 38 6.70 1.06 -1.93
N ALA A 39 5.57 0.39 -1.72
CA ALA A 39 5.47 -1.07 -1.85
C ALA A 39 5.78 -1.54 -3.27
N ARG A 40 5.20 -0.88 -4.28
CA ARG A 40 5.47 -1.17 -5.70
C ARG A 40 6.93 -0.93 -6.07
N MET A 41 7.56 0.13 -5.55
CA MET A 41 8.99 0.39 -5.78
C MET A 41 9.87 -0.71 -5.17
N ILE A 42 9.53 -1.23 -3.99
CA ILE A 42 10.25 -2.34 -3.37
C ILE A 42 10.08 -3.61 -4.22
N LEU A 43 8.85 -3.95 -4.61
CA LEU A 43 8.57 -5.13 -5.43
C LEU A 43 9.31 -5.07 -6.77
N ARG A 44 9.30 -3.91 -7.44
CA ARG A 44 10.02 -3.71 -8.69
C ARG A 44 11.52 -3.98 -8.55
N ARG A 45 12.16 -3.48 -7.49
CA ARG A 45 13.59 -3.77 -7.21
C ARG A 45 13.88 -5.25 -6.97
N HIS A 46 12.90 -6.03 -6.50
CA HIS A 46 13.06 -7.46 -6.32
C HIS A 46 12.89 -8.25 -7.63
N LEU A 47 12.09 -7.74 -8.57
CA LEU A 47 11.87 -8.36 -9.89
C LEU A 47 12.93 -7.97 -10.92
N GLU A 48 13.58 -6.83 -10.77
CA GLU A 48 14.70 -6.38 -11.61
C GLU A 48 16.06 -6.98 -11.20
N ARG A 49 16.07 -7.97 -10.29
CA ARG A 49 17.24 -8.75 -9.87
C ARG A 49 17.15 -10.16 -10.44
#